data_AF-A7TD36-F1
#
_entry.id   AF-A7TD36-F1
#
_cell.length_a   1.000
_cell.length_b   1.000
_cell.length_c   1.000
_cell.angle_alpha   90.00
_cell.angle_beta   90.00
_cell.angle_gamma   90.00
#
_symmetry.space_group_name_H-M   'P 1'
#
loop_
_entity.id
_entity.type
_entity.pdbx_description
1 polymer ?
#
loop_
_entity_poly.entity_id
_entity_poly.type
_entity_poly.pdbx_seq_one_letter_code
_entity_poly.pdbx_strand_id
1 'polypeptide(L)' 'EWLVNQHRDSASAYIGHGNLLDYFALAENETKARVRFNLLEVNYVDTGLPTMG' A
#
# COMPACT_ATOMS: atom_id res chain seq x y z
N GLU A 1 8.04 10.22 11.98
CA GLU A 1 8.65 8.87 12.01
C GLU A 1 7.70 7.79 12.50
N TRP A 2 7.17 7.85 13.73
CA TRP A 2 6.27 6.81 14.26
C TRP A 2 5.05 6.52 13.38
N LEU A 3 4.31 7.58 12.96
CA LEU A 3 3.17 7.41 12.05
C LEU A 3 3.56 6.83 10.68
N VAL A 4 4.74 7.20 10.16
CA VAL A 4 5.23 6.71 8.86
C VAL A 4 5.59 5.23 8.96
N ASN A 5 6.25 4.83 10.05
CA ASN A 5 6.56 3.42 10.30
C ASN A 5 5.28 2.60 10.45
N GLN A 6 4.28 3.11 11.16
CA GLN A 6 3.00 2.42 11.30
C GLN A 6 2.25 2.26 9.97
N HIS A 7 2.26 3.28 9.10
CA HIS A 7 1.68 3.17 7.76
C HIS A 7 2.44 2.15 6.90
N ARG A 8 3.77 2.14 6.96
CA ARG A 8 4.61 1.18 6.24
C ARG A 8 4.36 -0.26 6.66
N ASP A 9 4.30 -0.52 7.97
CA ASP A 9 4.02 -1.85 8.51
C ASP A 9 2.60 -2.31 8.10
N SER A 10 1.63 -1.40 8.14
CA SER A 10 0.26 -1.69 7.71
C SER A 10 0.19 -2.03 6.22
N ALA A 11 0.82 -1.23 5.35
CA ALA A 11 0.84 -1.46 3.92
C ALA A 11 1.58 -2.75 3.54
N SER A 12 2.67 -3.09 4.24
CA SER A 12 3.37 -4.37 4.11
C SER A 12 2.46 -5.55 4.46
N ALA A 13 1.71 -5.45 5.57
CA ALA A 13 0.74 -6.45 5.97
C ALA A 13 -0.36 -6.63 4.90
N TYR A 14 -0.89 -5.55 4.33
CA TYR A 14 -1.93 -5.61 3.29
C TYR A 14 -1.45 -6.32 2.01
N ILE A 15 -0.17 -6.14 1.64
CA ILE A 15 0.42 -6.78 0.45
C ILE A 15 0.75 -8.26 0.70
N GLY A 16 1.25 -8.58 1.90
CA GLY A 16 1.69 -9.92 2.30
C GLY A 16 0.53 -10.86 2.62
N HIS A 17 -0.59 -10.34 3.13
CA HIS A 17 -1.78 -11.11 3.44
C HIS A 17 -2.76 -11.11 2.25
N GLY A 18 -2.77 -12.21 1.48
CA GLY A 18 -3.61 -12.33 0.28
C GLY A 18 -5.10 -12.15 0.52
N ASN A 19 -5.62 -12.50 1.71
CA ASN A 19 -7.02 -12.27 2.09
C ASN A 19 -7.35 -10.78 2.25
N LEU A 20 -6.44 -9.99 2.82
CA LEU A 20 -6.60 -8.54 2.95
C LEU A 20 -6.50 -7.87 1.58
N LEU A 21 -5.52 -8.28 0.77
CA LEU A 21 -5.40 -7.78 -0.59
C LEU A 21 -6.66 -8.06 -1.44
N ASP A 22 -7.24 -9.25 -1.29
CA ASP A 22 -8.46 -9.63 -2.00
C ASP A 22 -9.67 -8.81 -1.53
N TYR A 23 -9.74 -8.53 -0.22
CA TYR A 23 -10.75 -7.65 0.35
C TYR A 23 -10.65 -6.23 -0.24
N PHE A 24 -9.45 -5.67 -0.31
CA PHE A 24 -9.22 -4.34 -0.90
C PHE A 24 -9.51 -4.32 -2.41
N ALA A 25 -9.07 -5.34 -3.14
CA ALA A 25 -9.36 -5.48 -4.58
C ALA A 25 -10.86 -5.55 -4.86
N LEU A 26 -11.61 -6.27 -4.02
CA LEU A 26 -13.07 -6.34 -4.13
C LEU A 26 -13.73 -5.00 -3.77
N ALA A 27 -13.29 -4.35 -2.68
CA ALA A 27 -13.86 -3.10 -2.21
C ALA A 27 -13.62 -1.93 -3.18
N GLU A 28 -12.43 -1.86 -3.77
CA GLU A 28 -12.08 -0.84 -4.79
C GLU A 28 -12.53 -1.22 -6.20
N ASN A 29 -13.04 -2.44 -6.40
CA ASN A 29 -13.39 -3.00 -7.71
C ASN A 29 -12.23 -2.90 -8.70
N GLU A 30 -11.02 -3.15 -8.21
CA GLU A 30 -9.76 -3.04 -8.94
C GLU A 30 -9.03 -4.39 -8.97
N THR A 31 -8.10 -4.52 -9.91
CA THR A 31 -7.29 -5.75 -9.95
C THR A 31 -6.34 -5.82 -8.74
N LYS A 32 -6.08 -7.02 -8.22
CA LYS A 32 -5.11 -7.24 -7.14
C LYS A 32 -3.74 -6.64 -7.44
N ALA A 33 -3.34 -6.64 -8.72
CA ALA A 33 -2.10 -6.03 -9.18
C ALA A 33 -2.12 -4.50 -9.05
N ARG A 34 -3.23 -3.85 -9.42
CA ARG A 34 -3.42 -2.40 -9.29
C ARG A 34 -3.40 -1.96 -7.82
N VAL A 35 -4.11 -2.67 -6.96
CA VAL A 35 -4.12 -2.41 -5.52
C VAL A 35 -2.73 -2.59 -4.91
N ARG A 36 -1.98 -3.65 -5.30
CA ARG A 36 -0.58 -3.82 -4.89
C ARG A 36 0.31 -2.64 -5.31
N PHE A 37 0.16 -2.18 -6.55
CA PHE A 37 0.93 -1.05 -7.06
C PHE A 37 0.63 0.23 -6.25
N ASN A 38 -0.65 0.50 -6.02
CA ASN A 38 -1.08 1.67 -5.25
C ASN A 38 -0.55 1.63 -3.79
N LEU A 39 -0.60 0.47 -3.14
CA LEU A 39 -0.04 0.28 -1.78
C LEU A 39 1.48 0.46 -1.75
N LEU A 40 2.20 0.11 -2.82
CA LEU A 40 3.64 0.36 -2.94
C LEU A 40 3.96 1.84 -3.22
N GLU A 41 3.13 2.55 -3.98
CA GLU A 41 3.26 4.00 -4.21
C GLU A 41 3.01 4.81 -2.94
N VAL A 42 1.99 4.44 -2.15
CA VAL A 42 1.71 5.08 -0.85
C VAL A 42 2.92 4.95 0.08
N ASN A 43 3.53 3.75 0.15
CA ASN A 43 4.77 3.55 0.90
C ASN A 43 5.91 4.46 0.44
N TYR A 44 5.99 4.78 -0.86
CA TYR A 44 7.03 5.63 -1.39
C TYR A 44 6.79 7.10 -1.01
N VAL A 45 5.56 7.60 -1.15
CA VAL A 45 5.20 8.99 -0.80
C VAL A 45 5.31 9.24 0.71
N ASP A 46 4.92 8.28 1.55
CA ASP A 46 5.00 8.39 3.01
C ASP A 46 6.44 8.48 3.53
N THR A 47 7.43 8.06 2.74
CA THR A 47 8.85 8.17 3.12
C THR A 47 9.44 9.56 2.92
N GLY A 48 8.68 10.50 2.38
CA GLY A 48 9.13 11.88 2.15
C GLY A 48 10.22 12.01 1.10
N LEU A 49 10.50 10.96 0.33
CA LEU A 49 11.31 11.06 -0.87
C LEU A 49 10.51 11.87 -1.90
N PRO A 50 11.06 12.99 -2.42
CA PRO A 50 10.36 13.76 -3.43
C PRO A 50 10.14 12.86 -4.63
N THR A 51 8.89 12.71 -5.04
CA THR A 51 8.53 12.12 -6.33
C THR A 51 9.36 12.85 -7.38
N MET A 52 10.31 12.15 -8.00
CA MET A 52 11.05 12.72 -9.12
C MET A 52 10.03 12.92 -10.24
N GLY A 53 9.66 14.19 -10.44
CA GLY A 53 8.74 14.61 -11.49
C GLY A 53 9.31 14.45 -12.89
#